data_AF-A0A939YDF3-F1
#
_entry.id   AF-A0A939YDF3-F1
#
_cell.length_a   1.000
_cell.length_b   1.000
_cell.length_c   1.000
_cell.angle_alpha   90.00
_cell.angle_beta   90.00
_cell.angle_gamma   90.00
#
_symmetry.space_group_name_H-M   'P 1'
#
loop_
_entity.id
_entity.type
_entity.pdbx_description
1 polymer ?
#
loop_
_entity_poly.entity_id
_entity_poly.type
_entity_poly.pdbx_seq_one_letter_code
_entity_poly.pdbx_strand_id
1 'polypeptide(L)'
;MEQKRNLKKNTKRNIERKRKQLKLKKMYFYRMILLMASVFTVMIIGVVASFSKEKEMALEAAMASETNAVKMDYEEAVRGMTLYDRDEHNISKERADELLKDYASQFGISESAYTKEVRELLMNHYEARDFVFNYPVNFGKATASDADADSYYDIDYRSGVPHLYQWDTRWGFMKYGSDALGITGCGPTSLSMVAIYLLKDTKYTPDYIAQFSVDEGFAIEGNGTSWALMSEGAQKLGLLSVDVALDENRMAEQLLAGRPLICILGPGRFTDNGHFIVITGYEDYEMVDGIYTNGKFVINDPNCVKNSERKWSLSEFQNDIGAVWAYTLP
;
A
#
# COMPACT_ATOMS: atom_id res chain seq x y z
N MET A 1 -50.81 -12.63 81.21
CA MET A 1 -50.65 -12.01 79.86
C MET A 1 -49.33 -11.25 79.68
N GLU A 2 -48.67 -10.82 80.76
CA GLU A 2 -47.51 -9.93 80.71
C GLU A 2 -46.18 -10.60 80.27
N GLN A 3 -45.92 -11.83 80.70
CA GLN A 3 -44.74 -12.61 80.27
C GLN A 3 -44.67 -12.84 78.75
N LYS A 4 -45.81 -13.14 78.09
CA LYS A 4 -45.87 -13.32 76.62
C LYS A 4 -45.59 -12.01 75.87
N ARG A 5 -45.95 -10.84 76.42
CA ARG A 5 -45.64 -9.52 75.85
C ARG A 5 -44.15 -9.18 75.98
N ASN A 6 -43.53 -9.49 77.13
CA ASN A 6 -42.10 -9.26 77.35
C ASN A 6 -41.22 -10.17 76.49
N LEU A 7 -41.61 -11.44 76.30
CA LEU A 7 -40.91 -12.35 75.39
C LEU A 7 -40.96 -11.84 73.93
N LYS A 8 -42.14 -11.44 73.44
CA LYS A 8 -42.28 -10.85 72.09
C LYS A 8 -41.47 -9.55 71.92
N LYS A 9 -41.41 -8.68 72.93
CA LYS A 9 -40.56 -7.46 72.91
C LYS A 9 -39.07 -7.80 72.84
N ASN A 10 -38.60 -8.77 73.62
CA ASN A 10 -37.20 -9.20 73.60
C ASN A 10 -36.81 -9.89 72.29
N THR A 11 -37.68 -10.73 71.73
CA THR A 11 -37.46 -11.35 70.42
C THR A 11 -37.39 -10.30 69.31
N LYS A 12 -38.30 -9.31 69.31
CA LYS A 12 -38.28 -8.20 68.35
C LYS A 12 -36.99 -7.37 68.45
N ARG A 13 -36.55 -7.04 69.67
CA ARG A 13 -35.27 -6.34 69.92
C ARG A 13 -34.07 -7.15 69.45
N ASN A 14 -34.05 -8.46 69.65
CA ASN A 14 -32.97 -9.33 69.17
C ASN A 14 -32.93 -9.45 67.65
N ILE A 15 -34.09 -9.49 66.98
CA ILE A 15 -34.18 -9.47 65.51
C ILE A 15 -33.68 -8.12 64.96
N GLU A 16 -34.05 -7.01 65.57
CA GLU A 16 -33.57 -5.68 65.18
C GLU A 16 -32.05 -5.53 65.37
N ARG A 17 -31.50 -6.05 66.48
CA ARG A 17 -30.04 -6.09 66.71
C ARG A 17 -29.32 -6.92 65.65
N LYS A 18 -29.82 -8.12 65.31
CA LYS A 18 -29.26 -8.96 64.23
C LYS A 18 -29.35 -8.27 62.86
N ARG A 19 -30.46 -7.60 62.54
CA ARG A 19 -30.62 -6.81 61.30
C ARG A 19 -29.62 -5.66 61.22
N LYS A 20 -29.41 -4.92 62.32
CA LYS A 20 -28.39 -3.85 62.39
C LYS A 20 -26.98 -4.41 62.19
N GLN A 21 -26.64 -5.53 62.83
CA GLN A 21 -25.35 -6.20 62.63
C GLN A 21 -25.15 -6.70 61.20
N LEU A 22 -26.18 -7.27 60.55
CA LEU A 22 -26.11 -7.67 59.14
C LEU A 22 -25.90 -6.48 58.21
N LYS A 23 -26.61 -5.36 58.45
CA LYS A 23 -26.42 -4.12 57.69
C LYS A 23 -25.00 -3.58 57.84
N LEU A 24 -24.46 -3.60 59.07
CA LEU A 24 -23.07 -3.22 59.33
C LEU A 24 -22.10 -4.12 58.57
N LYS A 25 -22.22 -5.46 58.68
CA LYS A 25 -21.36 -6.41 57.97
C LYS A 25 -21.42 -6.24 56.45
N LYS A 26 -22.61 -6.03 55.88
CA LYS A 26 -22.77 -5.72 54.45
C LYS A 26 -22.08 -4.40 54.08
N MET A 27 -22.25 -3.35 54.89
CA MET A 27 -21.59 -2.06 54.67
C MET A 27 -20.06 -2.20 54.69
N TYR A 28 -19.49 -2.95 55.63
CA TYR A 28 -18.05 -3.23 55.67
C TYR A 28 -17.59 -4.09 54.49
N PHE A 29 -18.39 -5.08 54.07
CA PHE A 29 -18.11 -5.91 52.90
C PHE A 29 -18.07 -5.07 51.60
N TYR A 30 -19.04 -4.17 51.39
CA TYR A 30 -19.02 -3.26 50.24
C TYR A 30 -17.86 -2.25 50.29
N ARG A 31 -17.52 -1.74 51.47
CA ARG A 31 -16.32 -0.88 51.64
C ARG A 31 -15.02 -1.62 51.34
N MET A 32 -14.93 -2.89 51.71
CA MET A 32 -13.79 -3.75 51.39
C MET A 32 -13.67 -4.00 49.89
N ILE A 33 -14.79 -4.27 49.20
CA ILE A 33 -14.81 -4.41 47.73
C ILE A 33 -14.38 -3.11 47.03
N LEU A 34 -14.88 -1.96 47.49
CA LEU A 34 -14.49 -0.65 46.95
C LEU A 34 -12.98 -0.37 47.13
N LEU A 35 -12.42 -0.71 48.29
CA LEU A 35 -10.98 -0.60 48.53
C LEU A 35 -10.18 -1.52 47.60
N MET A 36 -10.59 -2.78 47.46
CA MET A 36 -9.94 -3.73 46.55
C MET A 36 -10.01 -3.28 45.09
N ALA A 37 -11.15 -2.75 44.64
CA ALA A 37 -11.32 -2.20 43.29
C ALA A 37 -10.39 -1.00 43.05
N SER A 38 -10.25 -0.11 44.05
CA SER A 38 -9.33 1.04 43.95
C SER A 38 -7.86 0.62 43.83
N VAL A 39 -7.44 -0.41 44.57
CA VAL A 39 -6.08 -0.96 44.46
C VAL A 39 -5.86 -1.59 43.09
N PHE A 40 -6.87 -2.31 42.57
CA PHE A 40 -6.80 -2.94 41.26
C PHE A 40 -6.72 -1.91 40.12
N THR A 41 -7.47 -0.80 40.22
CA THR A 41 -7.37 0.30 39.24
C THR A 41 -5.99 0.95 39.25
N VAL A 42 -5.38 1.14 40.42
CA VAL A 42 -4.02 1.70 40.50
C VAL A 42 -2.98 0.73 39.93
N MET A 43 -3.13 -0.59 40.15
CA MET A 43 -2.27 -1.59 39.50
C MET A 43 -2.41 -1.56 37.98
N ILE A 44 -3.63 -1.50 37.44
CA ILE A 44 -3.85 -1.43 36.00
C ILE A 44 -3.20 -0.16 35.41
N ILE A 45 -3.39 0.99 36.05
CA ILE A 45 -2.76 2.24 35.62
C ILE A 45 -1.24 2.12 35.64
N GLY A 46 -0.66 1.50 36.68
CA GLY A 46 0.78 1.27 36.77
C GLY A 46 1.31 0.34 35.67
N VAL A 47 0.58 -0.73 35.35
CA VAL A 47 0.93 -1.65 34.26
C VAL A 47 0.85 -0.94 32.91
N VAL A 48 -0.24 -0.22 32.64
CA VAL A 48 -0.42 0.55 31.39
C VAL A 48 0.65 1.63 31.24
N ALA A 49 0.99 2.34 32.33
CA ALA A 49 2.06 3.34 32.32
C ALA A 49 3.45 2.72 32.11
N SER A 50 3.68 1.49 32.61
CA SER A 50 4.93 0.76 32.34
C SER A 50 5.03 0.35 30.87
N PHE A 51 3.93 -0.16 30.30
CA PHE A 51 3.85 -0.49 28.88
C PHE A 51 3.98 0.74 27.98
N SER A 52 3.40 1.88 28.35
CA SER A 52 3.54 3.11 27.58
C SER A 52 4.98 3.62 27.61
N LYS A 53 5.65 3.54 28.78
CA LYS A 53 7.05 3.93 28.94
C LYS A 53 8.01 3.01 28.17
N GLU A 54 7.77 1.70 28.17
CA GLU A 54 8.52 0.75 27.32
C GLU A 54 8.34 1.08 25.84
N LYS A 55 7.12 1.44 25.42
CA LYS A 55 6.83 1.84 24.04
C LYS A 55 7.49 3.17 23.65
N GLU A 56 7.49 4.16 24.54
CA GLU A 56 8.22 5.43 24.35
C GLU A 56 9.72 5.21 24.24
N MET A 57 10.30 4.39 25.13
CA MET A 57 11.73 4.07 25.07
C MET A 57 12.10 3.27 23.82
N ALA A 58 11.23 2.37 23.36
CA ALA A 58 11.42 1.64 22.10
C ALA A 58 11.31 2.57 20.88
N LEU A 59 10.40 3.55 20.92
CA LEU A 59 10.24 4.57 19.88
C LEU A 59 11.44 5.52 19.84
N GLU A 60 11.90 6.00 21.00
CA GLU A 60 13.12 6.81 21.10
C GLU A 60 14.36 6.03 20.64
N ALA A 61 14.47 4.75 20.98
CA ALA A 61 15.56 3.89 20.49
C ALA A 61 15.50 3.66 18.97
N ALA A 62 14.31 3.50 18.41
CA ALA A 62 14.11 3.40 16.96
C ALA A 62 14.46 4.71 16.25
N MET A 63 14.02 5.86 16.76
CA MET A 63 14.34 7.17 16.21
C MET A 63 15.84 7.52 16.35
N ALA A 64 16.49 7.10 17.44
CA ALA A 64 17.94 7.23 17.64
C ALA A 64 18.76 6.32 16.71
N SER A 65 18.20 5.18 16.28
CA SER A 65 18.76 4.34 15.22
C SER A 65 18.61 4.99 13.84
N GLU A 66 17.50 5.68 13.61
CA GLU A 66 17.19 6.37 12.34
C GLU A 66 18.03 7.65 12.15
N THR A 67 18.35 8.36 13.23
CA THR A 67 19.27 9.52 13.19
C THR A 67 20.74 9.14 13.01
N ASN A 68 21.11 7.89 13.31
CA ASN A 68 22.43 7.31 13.00
C ASN A 68 22.47 6.55 11.67
N ALA A 69 21.34 6.39 10.98
CA ALA A 69 21.33 6.06 9.57
C ALA A 69 21.85 7.31 8.85
N VAL A 70 23.17 7.31 8.60
CA VAL A 70 23.83 8.23 7.69
C VAL A 70 22.90 8.44 6.51
N LYS A 71 22.53 9.69 6.22
CA LYS A 71 21.93 10.06 4.93
C LYS A 71 23.00 9.74 3.90
N MET A 72 22.97 8.49 3.44
CA MET A 72 24.08 7.85 2.77
C MET A 72 24.09 8.38 1.35
N ASP A 73 25.19 9.04 0.98
CA ASP A 73 25.39 9.55 -0.37
C ASP A 73 25.56 8.36 -1.30
N TYR A 74 24.43 7.94 -1.86
CA TYR A 74 24.33 6.81 -2.76
C TYR A 74 25.17 7.03 -4.01
N GLU A 75 25.28 8.27 -4.50
CA GLU A 75 26.15 8.58 -5.64
C GLU A 75 27.62 8.36 -5.29
N GLU A 76 28.04 8.66 -4.05
CA GLU A 76 29.41 8.44 -3.57
C GLU A 76 29.71 6.95 -3.34
N ALA A 77 28.77 6.18 -2.77
CA ALA A 77 28.92 4.74 -2.56
C ALA A 77 28.95 3.92 -3.87
N VAL A 78 28.28 4.43 -4.90
CA VAL A 78 28.22 3.85 -6.26
C VAL A 78 29.34 4.38 -7.17
N ARG A 79 30.10 5.39 -6.72
CA ARG A 79 31.15 6.05 -7.49
C ARG A 79 32.36 5.13 -7.69
N GLY A 80 32.43 4.51 -8.86
CA GLY A 80 33.54 3.64 -9.26
C GLY A 80 33.16 2.17 -9.43
N MET A 81 31.91 1.80 -9.16
CA MET A 81 31.37 0.54 -9.65
C MET A 81 31.17 0.62 -11.17
N THR A 82 31.28 -0.51 -11.86
CA THR A 82 30.87 -0.70 -13.27
C THR A 82 29.34 -0.58 -13.46
N LEU A 83 28.64 0.16 -12.58
CA LEU A 83 27.18 0.33 -12.47
C LEU A 83 26.57 1.20 -13.60
N TYR A 84 27.28 1.42 -14.71
CA TYR A 84 26.83 2.37 -15.73
C TYR A 84 26.54 1.69 -17.08
N ASP A 85 25.76 0.61 -17.04
CA ASP A 85 24.97 0.20 -18.20
C ASP A 85 23.71 1.09 -18.25
N ARG A 86 23.91 2.41 -18.37
CA ARG A 86 22.81 3.40 -18.34
C ARG A 86 21.82 3.24 -19.50
N ASP A 87 22.23 2.53 -20.54
CA ASP A 87 21.46 2.32 -21.76
C ASP A 87 20.85 0.90 -21.82
N GLU A 88 21.08 0.04 -20.82
CA GLU A 88 20.50 -1.30 -20.75
C GLU A 88 19.35 -1.35 -19.74
N HIS A 89 18.11 -1.45 -20.23
CA HIS A 89 16.93 -1.71 -19.38
C HIS A 89 17.02 -3.05 -18.65
N ASN A 90 17.67 -4.04 -19.27
CA ASN A 90 17.80 -5.40 -18.76
C ASN A 90 19.28 -5.74 -18.58
N ILE A 91 19.64 -6.39 -17.48
CA ILE A 91 21.00 -6.87 -17.20
C ILE A 91 21.01 -8.39 -17.04
N SER A 92 22.17 -9.03 -17.25
CA SER A 92 22.30 -10.47 -17.04
C SER A 92 22.11 -10.86 -15.57
N LYS A 93 21.74 -12.12 -15.34
CA LYS A 93 21.63 -12.67 -13.98
C LYS A 93 22.94 -12.54 -13.22
N GLU A 94 24.05 -12.87 -13.86
CA GLU A 94 25.38 -12.78 -13.26
C GLU A 94 25.70 -11.36 -12.83
N ARG A 95 25.30 -10.37 -13.65
CA ARG A 95 25.49 -8.96 -13.34
C ARG A 95 24.63 -8.51 -12.18
N ALA A 96 23.35 -8.89 -12.16
CA ALA A 96 22.46 -8.58 -11.04
C ALA A 96 22.96 -9.20 -9.72
N ASP A 97 23.40 -10.46 -9.76
CA ASP A 97 23.95 -11.15 -8.58
C ASP A 97 25.25 -10.49 -8.08
N GLU A 98 26.14 -10.07 -8.98
CA GLU A 98 27.35 -9.30 -8.65
C GLU A 98 27.01 -7.99 -7.92
N LEU A 99 26.10 -7.19 -8.49
CA LEU A 99 25.70 -5.90 -7.94
C LEU A 99 25.05 -6.03 -6.55
N LEU A 100 24.14 -6.99 -6.41
CA LEU A 100 23.46 -7.26 -5.14
C LEU A 100 24.43 -7.74 -4.07
N LYS A 101 25.39 -8.59 -4.44
CA LYS A 101 26.42 -9.06 -3.52
C LYS A 101 27.34 -7.94 -3.06
N ASP A 102 27.77 -7.08 -3.97
CA ASP A 102 28.64 -5.94 -3.66
C ASP A 102 27.94 -4.95 -2.73
N TYR A 103 26.67 -4.63 -3.01
CA TYR A 103 25.86 -3.78 -2.15
C TYR A 103 25.63 -4.44 -0.78
N ALA A 104 25.23 -5.72 -0.76
CA ALA A 104 24.98 -6.47 0.47
C ALA A 104 26.20 -6.52 1.41
N SER A 105 27.38 -6.77 0.84
CA SER A 105 28.65 -6.81 1.55
C SER A 105 28.97 -5.47 2.23
N GLN A 106 28.75 -4.36 1.54
CA GLN A 106 29.04 -3.02 2.06
C GLN A 106 28.13 -2.62 3.21
N PHE A 107 26.86 -3.04 3.17
CA PHE A 107 25.85 -2.64 4.16
C PHE A 107 25.54 -3.73 5.20
N GLY A 108 26.29 -4.83 5.20
CA GLY A 108 26.08 -5.94 6.13
C GLY A 108 24.72 -6.62 5.97
N ILE A 109 24.15 -6.56 4.77
CA ILE A 109 22.86 -7.17 4.43
C ILE A 109 23.12 -8.63 4.01
N SER A 110 22.22 -9.53 4.37
CA SER A 110 22.28 -10.90 3.84
C SER A 110 21.81 -10.94 2.39
N GLU A 111 22.57 -11.56 1.49
CA GLU A 111 22.14 -11.72 0.08
C GLU A 111 20.79 -12.44 -0.05
N SER A 112 20.44 -13.33 0.88
CA SER A 112 19.15 -14.02 0.89
C SER A 112 17.96 -13.12 1.26
N ALA A 113 18.21 -11.86 1.66
CA ALA A 113 17.17 -10.87 1.90
C ALA A 113 16.54 -10.33 0.60
N TYR A 114 17.22 -10.46 -0.54
CA TYR A 114 16.65 -10.16 -1.85
C TYR A 114 15.88 -11.38 -2.36
N THR A 115 14.55 -11.25 -2.41
CA THR A 115 13.65 -12.29 -2.93
C THR A 115 13.91 -12.53 -4.42
N LYS A 116 13.34 -13.61 -4.95
CA LYS A 116 13.44 -13.93 -6.37
C LYS A 116 12.87 -12.80 -7.22
N GLU A 117 11.72 -12.27 -6.82
CA GLU A 117 10.97 -11.22 -7.50
C GLU A 117 11.75 -9.89 -7.49
N VAL A 118 12.40 -9.55 -6.37
CA VAL A 118 13.27 -8.36 -6.25
C VAL A 118 14.49 -8.48 -7.16
N ARG A 119 15.08 -9.67 -7.30
CA ARG A 119 16.19 -9.93 -8.22
C ARG A 119 15.75 -9.83 -9.68
N GLU A 120 14.60 -10.41 -10.00
CA GLU A 120 14.03 -10.34 -11.35
C GLU A 120 13.67 -8.90 -11.75
N LEU A 121 13.20 -8.08 -10.81
CA LEU A 121 12.97 -6.65 -11.03
C LEU A 121 14.25 -5.95 -11.47
N LEU A 122 15.38 -6.14 -10.76
CA LEU A 122 16.67 -5.56 -11.15
C LEU A 122 17.16 -6.06 -12.51
N MET A 123 17.00 -7.37 -12.78
CA MET A 123 17.41 -7.97 -14.05
C MET A 123 16.65 -7.40 -15.25
N ASN A 124 15.36 -7.12 -15.08
CA ASN A 124 14.49 -6.70 -16.18
C ASN A 124 14.34 -5.19 -16.28
N HIS A 125 14.60 -4.46 -15.18
CA HIS A 125 14.40 -3.03 -15.02
C HIS A 125 15.53 -2.44 -14.17
N TYR A 126 16.69 -2.22 -14.79
CA TYR A 126 17.87 -1.68 -14.10
C TYR A 126 17.64 -0.30 -13.46
N GLU A 127 16.65 0.45 -13.93
CA GLU A 127 16.20 1.72 -13.37
C GLU A 127 15.61 1.57 -11.96
N ALA A 128 15.07 0.39 -11.62
CA ALA A 128 14.54 0.08 -10.29
C ALA A 128 15.63 -0.22 -9.24
N ARG A 129 16.92 -0.13 -9.60
CA ARG A 129 18.06 -0.49 -8.73
C ARG A 129 18.04 0.21 -7.36
N ASP A 130 17.63 1.47 -7.30
CA ASP A 130 17.62 2.24 -6.05
C ASP A 130 16.61 1.65 -5.07
N PHE A 131 15.44 1.23 -5.57
CA PHE A 131 14.47 0.48 -4.79
C PHE A 131 15.01 -0.90 -4.42
N VAL A 132 15.53 -1.64 -5.39
CA VAL A 132 16.01 -3.01 -5.17
C VAL A 132 17.10 -3.05 -4.12
N PHE A 133 18.14 -2.22 -4.22
CA PHE A 133 19.25 -2.22 -3.26
C PHE A 133 18.79 -1.85 -1.84
N ASN A 134 17.86 -0.91 -1.72
CA ASN A 134 17.36 -0.47 -0.42
C ASN A 134 16.22 -1.35 0.13
N TYR A 135 15.71 -2.31 -0.65
CA TYR A 135 14.55 -3.15 -0.29
C TYR A 135 14.72 -3.84 1.08
N PRO A 136 15.82 -4.57 1.39
CA PRO A 136 15.95 -5.29 2.67
C PRO A 136 15.92 -4.38 3.90
N VAL A 137 16.34 -3.13 3.74
CA VAL A 137 16.46 -2.18 4.85
C VAL A 137 15.17 -1.39 5.03
N ASN A 138 14.45 -1.08 3.96
CA ASN A 138 13.29 -0.18 4.00
C ASN A 138 11.94 -0.88 3.86
N PHE A 139 11.90 -2.15 3.48
CA PHE A 139 10.67 -2.91 3.35
C PHE A 139 9.80 -2.81 4.61
N GLY A 140 8.54 -2.38 4.42
CA GLY A 140 7.54 -2.23 5.47
C GLY A 140 7.72 -1.02 6.38
N LYS A 141 8.75 -0.18 6.16
CA LYS A 141 8.95 1.06 6.93
C LYS A 141 8.14 2.22 6.39
N ALA A 142 7.90 2.27 5.08
CA ALA A 142 7.10 3.33 4.47
C ALA A 142 5.61 3.12 4.75
N THR A 143 4.93 4.19 5.15
CA THR A 143 3.49 4.26 5.32
C THR A 143 2.89 5.35 4.44
N ALA A 144 1.61 5.24 4.12
CA ALA A 144 0.91 6.25 3.31
C ALA A 144 0.86 7.66 3.95
N SER A 145 1.23 7.79 5.23
CA SER A 145 1.33 9.06 5.95
C SER A 145 2.73 9.66 5.98
N ASP A 146 3.77 8.91 5.58
CA ASP A 146 5.16 9.42 5.53
C ASP A 146 5.42 10.28 4.28
N ALA A 147 4.45 10.27 3.39
CA ALA A 147 4.32 11.08 2.20
C ALA A 147 4.00 12.55 2.53
N ASP A 148 5.02 13.37 2.78
CA ASP A 148 4.84 14.82 2.82
C ASP A 148 4.31 15.30 1.46
N ALA A 149 3.36 16.25 1.42
CA ALA A 149 2.83 16.82 0.18
C ALA A 149 3.95 17.41 -0.70
N ASP A 150 5.04 17.86 -0.06
CA ASP A 150 6.27 18.32 -0.70
C ASP A 150 7.13 17.17 -1.31
N SER A 151 6.73 15.91 -1.20
CA SER A 151 7.41 14.76 -1.82
C SER A 151 6.95 14.48 -3.25
N TYR A 152 5.90 15.16 -3.71
CA TYR A 152 5.19 14.86 -4.97
C TYR A 152 5.03 16.06 -5.90
N TYR A 153 5.75 17.16 -5.66
CA TYR A 153 5.65 18.38 -6.48
C TYR A 153 6.08 18.18 -7.93
N ASP A 154 6.82 17.11 -8.21
CA ASP A 154 7.35 16.73 -9.51
C ASP A 154 6.35 15.91 -10.36
N ILE A 155 5.24 15.44 -9.78
CA ILE A 155 4.20 14.73 -10.52
C ILE A 155 3.45 15.71 -11.43
N ASP A 156 3.79 15.71 -12.73
CA ASP A 156 3.09 16.50 -13.74
C ASP A 156 1.85 15.79 -14.28
N TYR A 157 0.68 16.19 -13.77
CA TYR A 157 -0.63 15.74 -14.24
C TYR A 157 -1.36 16.78 -15.12
N ARG A 158 -0.69 17.90 -15.41
CA ARG A 158 -1.24 18.98 -16.26
C ARG A 158 -1.03 18.66 -17.73
N SER A 159 0.06 17.97 -18.06
CA SER A 159 0.43 17.58 -19.42
C SER A 159 -0.28 16.30 -19.91
N GLY A 160 -0.95 15.56 -19.02
CA GLY A 160 -1.61 14.30 -19.37
C GLY A 160 -1.76 13.38 -18.17
N VAL A 161 -1.98 12.09 -18.42
CA VAL A 161 -1.93 11.06 -17.37
C VAL A 161 -0.49 10.94 -16.89
N PRO A 162 -0.20 11.18 -15.60
CA PRO A 162 1.17 11.07 -15.09
C PRO A 162 1.64 9.63 -15.21
N HIS A 163 2.92 9.43 -15.51
CA HIS A 163 3.54 8.11 -15.49
C HIS A 163 4.22 7.89 -14.15
N LEU A 164 3.71 6.91 -13.39
CA LEU A 164 4.20 6.57 -12.06
C LEU A 164 4.67 5.11 -12.05
N TYR A 165 5.81 4.87 -11.42
CA TYR A 165 6.35 3.52 -11.23
C TYR A 165 6.02 3.00 -9.84
N GLN A 166 5.61 1.74 -9.75
CA GLN A 166 5.26 1.12 -8.47
C GLN A 166 6.46 1.04 -7.52
N TRP A 167 7.67 0.91 -8.08
CA TRP A 167 8.93 0.78 -7.35
C TRP A 167 9.58 2.11 -6.96
N ASP A 168 8.99 3.26 -7.29
CA ASP A 168 9.50 4.57 -6.86
C ASP A 168 9.70 4.58 -5.34
N THR A 169 10.87 5.04 -4.89
CA THR A 169 11.30 4.91 -3.49
C THR A 169 10.45 5.69 -2.50
N ARG A 170 9.64 6.66 -2.97
CA ARG A 170 8.70 7.42 -2.13
C ARG A 170 7.59 6.56 -1.53
N TRP A 171 7.17 5.49 -2.22
CA TRP A 171 6.08 4.61 -1.78
C TRP A 171 6.40 3.12 -1.91
N GLY A 172 7.34 2.74 -2.78
CA GLY A 172 7.56 1.36 -3.20
C GLY A 172 7.89 0.41 -2.04
N PHE A 173 8.46 0.91 -0.95
CA PHE A 173 8.78 0.12 0.24
C PHE A 173 7.57 -0.21 1.14
N MET A 174 6.43 0.45 0.92
CA MET A 174 5.21 0.20 1.69
C MET A 174 4.77 -1.26 1.48
N LYS A 175 4.36 -1.94 2.54
CA LYS A 175 3.82 -3.29 2.40
C LYS A 175 2.45 -3.25 1.72
N TYR A 176 2.26 -4.08 0.70
CA TYR A 176 0.99 -4.24 0.01
C TYR A 176 0.76 -5.72 -0.38
N GLY A 177 -0.30 -6.32 0.16
CA GLY A 177 -0.50 -7.77 0.04
C GLY A 177 0.70 -8.55 0.57
N SER A 178 1.24 -9.44 -0.29
CA SER A 178 2.31 -10.38 0.09
C SER A 178 3.72 -9.79 0.09
N ASP A 179 3.95 -8.62 -0.50
CA ASP A 179 5.28 -8.02 -0.63
C ASP A 179 5.21 -6.49 -0.57
N ALA A 180 6.26 -5.80 -1.02
CA ALA A 180 6.29 -4.36 -1.14
C ALA A 180 5.42 -3.91 -2.31
N LEU A 181 4.93 -2.67 -2.24
CA LEU A 181 4.19 -2.02 -3.31
C LEU A 181 5.02 -1.98 -4.59
N GLY A 182 6.34 -1.82 -4.48
CA GLY A 182 7.27 -1.90 -5.60
C GLY A 182 7.30 -3.24 -6.34
N ILE A 183 6.80 -4.32 -5.73
CA ILE A 183 6.76 -5.66 -6.33
C ILE A 183 5.33 -6.02 -6.77
N THR A 184 4.32 -5.69 -5.98
CA THR A 184 2.94 -6.18 -6.16
C THR A 184 1.91 -5.08 -6.44
N GLY A 185 2.37 -3.84 -6.57
CA GLY A 185 1.54 -2.62 -6.58
C GLY A 185 1.03 -2.16 -7.95
N CYS A 186 1.07 -2.99 -8.99
CA CYS A 186 0.67 -2.56 -10.34
C CYS A 186 -0.76 -2.02 -10.39
N GLY A 187 -1.68 -2.61 -9.63
CA GLY A 187 -3.08 -2.17 -9.52
C GLY A 187 -3.23 -0.77 -8.91
N PRO A 188 -2.84 -0.55 -7.63
CA PRO A 188 -2.89 0.76 -7.00
C PRO A 188 -2.16 1.85 -7.77
N THR A 189 -0.99 1.52 -8.33
CA THR A 189 -0.20 2.47 -9.13
C THR A 189 -0.94 2.84 -10.42
N SER A 190 -1.55 1.88 -11.11
CA SER A 190 -2.38 2.14 -12.30
C SER A 190 -3.59 3.03 -12.00
N LEU A 191 -4.31 2.72 -10.92
CA LEU A 191 -5.46 3.53 -10.51
C LEU A 191 -5.05 4.92 -10.01
N SER A 192 -3.88 5.05 -9.35
CA SER A 192 -3.31 6.34 -8.97
C SER A 192 -3.07 7.23 -10.18
N MET A 193 -2.46 6.73 -11.25
CA MET A 193 -2.23 7.50 -12.48
C MET A 193 -3.54 8.08 -13.04
N VAL A 194 -4.58 7.25 -13.12
CA VAL A 194 -5.92 7.65 -13.59
C VAL A 194 -6.59 8.63 -12.63
N ALA A 195 -6.54 8.37 -11.33
CA ALA A 195 -7.17 9.21 -10.30
C ALA A 195 -6.55 10.61 -10.25
N ILE A 196 -5.22 10.72 -10.24
CA ILE A 196 -4.52 12.00 -10.27
C ILE A 196 -4.87 12.77 -11.55
N TYR A 197 -4.92 12.08 -12.70
CA TYR A 197 -5.28 12.71 -13.96
C TYR A 197 -6.70 13.27 -13.98
N LEU A 198 -7.70 12.50 -13.55
CA LEU A 198 -9.11 12.91 -13.64
C LEU A 198 -9.52 13.85 -12.50
N LEU A 199 -9.07 13.58 -11.28
CA LEU A 199 -9.43 14.35 -10.08
C LEU A 199 -8.54 15.57 -9.87
N LYS A 200 -7.43 15.68 -10.61
CA LYS A 200 -6.47 16.80 -10.57
C LYS A 200 -5.91 17.06 -9.17
N ASP A 201 -5.70 15.99 -8.42
CA ASP A 201 -5.32 16.00 -7.01
C ASP A 201 -4.20 14.96 -6.78
N THR A 202 -3.02 15.43 -6.37
CA THR A 202 -1.85 14.59 -6.17
C THR A 202 -1.90 13.79 -4.88
N LYS A 203 -2.93 13.95 -4.03
CA LYS A 203 -3.10 13.09 -2.86
C LYS A 203 -3.34 11.62 -3.23
N TYR A 204 -3.81 11.34 -4.45
CA TYR A 204 -4.12 9.99 -4.92
C TYR A 204 -2.86 9.26 -5.40
N THR A 205 -1.77 9.33 -4.62
CA THR A 205 -0.51 8.64 -4.89
C THR A 205 -0.64 7.12 -4.75
N PRO A 206 0.32 6.34 -5.28
CA PRO A 206 0.24 4.88 -5.24
C PRO A 206 0.11 4.29 -3.83
N ASP A 207 0.80 4.85 -2.83
CA ASP A 207 0.67 4.49 -1.41
C ASP A 207 -0.70 4.83 -0.81
N TYR A 208 -1.27 6.00 -1.14
CA TYR A 208 -2.62 6.34 -0.73
C TYR A 208 -3.64 5.33 -1.27
N ILE A 209 -3.57 5.03 -2.58
CA ILE A 209 -4.48 4.08 -3.22
C ILE A 209 -4.22 2.66 -2.72
N ALA A 210 -2.98 2.31 -2.40
CA ALA A 210 -2.64 1.02 -1.80
C ALA A 210 -3.24 0.86 -0.40
N GLN A 211 -3.13 1.89 0.45
CA GLN A 211 -3.76 1.89 1.77
C GLN A 211 -5.28 1.79 1.66
N PHE A 212 -5.88 2.61 0.79
CA PHE A 212 -7.32 2.54 0.49
C PHE A 212 -7.74 1.13 0.03
N SER A 213 -6.95 0.51 -0.86
CA SER A 213 -7.19 -0.85 -1.35
C SER A 213 -7.15 -1.87 -0.22
N VAL A 214 -6.22 -1.75 0.73
CA VAL A 214 -6.17 -2.59 1.93
C VAL A 214 -7.40 -2.37 2.82
N ASP A 215 -7.74 -1.12 3.11
CA ASP A 215 -8.83 -0.76 4.02
C ASP A 215 -10.20 -1.21 3.49
N GLU A 216 -10.40 -1.13 2.19
CA GLU A 216 -11.64 -1.53 1.51
C GLU A 216 -11.67 -3.02 1.11
N GLY A 217 -10.59 -3.78 1.38
CA GLY A 217 -10.53 -5.22 1.14
C GLY A 217 -10.27 -5.62 -0.32
N PHE A 218 -9.66 -4.75 -1.11
CA PHE A 218 -9.25 -5.02 -2.49
C PHE A 218 -7.83 -5.59 -2.63
N ALA A 219 -7.00 -5.51 -1.58
CA ALA A 219 -5.72 -6.21 -1.53
C ALA A 219 -5.92 -7.71 -1.22
N ILE A 220 -5.41 -8.58 -2.09
CA ILE A 220 -5.51 -10.04 -1.97
C ILE A 220 -4.14 -10.63 -1.66
N GLU A 221 -4.00 -11.25 -0.49
CA GLU A 221 -2.77 -11.92 -0.08
C GLU A 221 -2.36 -12.98 -1.12
N GLY A 222 -1.13 -12.88 -1.63
CA GLY A 222 -0.57 -13.78 -2.62
C GLY A 222 -1.06 -13.60 -4.06
N ASN A 223 -2.08 -12.76 -4.32
CA ASN A 223 -2.60 -12.49 -5.67
C ASN A 223 -2.57 -10.99 -6.06
N GLY A 224 -2.02 -10.13 -5.21
CA GLY A 224 -1.91 -8.70 -5.47
C GLY A 224 -3.24 -7.98 -5.33
N THR A 225 -3.79 -7.46 -6.43
CA THR A 225 -4.94 -6.55 -6.41
C THR A 225 -6.19 -7.16 -7.04
N SER A 226 -7.31 -7.09 -6.33
CA SER A 226 -8.62 -7.48 -6.85
C SER A 226 -9.05 -6.62 -8.03
N TRP A 227 -9.69 -7.24 -9.03
CA TRP A 227 -10.31 -6.52 -10.15
C TRP A 227 -11.39 -5.55 -9.68
N ALA A 228 -12.03 -5.83 -8.53
CA ALA A 228 -13.03 -4.95 -7.95
C ALA A 228 -12.47 -3.56 -7.57
N LEU A 229 -11.15 -3.40 -7.40
CA LEU A 229 -10.55 -2.07 -7.24
C LEU A 229 -10.80 -1.19 -8.47
N MET A 230 -10.75 -1.78 -9.67
CA MET A 230 -10.90 -1.08 -10.95
C MET A 230 -12.33 -0.62 -11.22
N SER A 231 -13.31 -1.20 -10.53
CA SER A 231 -14.73 -0.88 -10.71
C SER A 231 -15.35 -0.26 -9.46
N GLU A 232 -15.53 -1.04 -8.40
CA GLU A 232 -16.13 -0.59 -7.13
C GLU A 232 -15.20 0.37 -6.37
N GLY A 233 -13.91 0.06 -6.32
CA GLY A 233 -12.90 0.92 -5.68
C GLY A 233 -12.80 2.29 -6.35
N ALA A 234 -12.73 2.32 -7.68
CA ALA A 234 -12.74 3.55 -8.46
C ALA A 234 -13.99 4.41 -8.19
N GLN A 235 -15.17 3.79 -8.09
CA GLN A 235 -16.42 4.49 -7.73
C GLN A 235 -16.37 5.12 -6.34
N LYS A 236 -15.82 4.40 -5.35
CA LYS A 236 -15.64 4.93 -3.98
C LYS A 236 -14.67 6.13 -3.93
N LEU A 237 -13.74 6.22 -4.88
CA LEU A 237 -12.83 7.36 -5.04
C LEU A 237 -13.45 8.53 -5.83
N GLY A 238 -14.69 8.40 -6.30
CA GLY A 238 -15.40 9.43 -7.05
C GLY A 238 -15.19 9.40 -8.56
N LEU A 239 -14.71 8.27 -9.11
CA LEU A 239 -14.59 8.05 -10.55
C LEU A 239 -15.76 7.20 -11.07
N LEU A 240 -16.16 7.40 -12.32
CA LEU A 240 -16.93 6.38 -13.04
C LEU A 240 -15.95 5.42 -13.72
N SER A 241 -16.26 4.12 -13.63
CA SER A 241 -15.55 3.05 -14.33
C SER A 241 -16.55 2.25 -15.17
N VAL A 242 -16.22 2.03 -16.44
CA VAL A 242 -17.09 1.33 -17.40
C VAL A 242 -16.28 0.26 -18.10
N ASP A 243 -16.81 -0.97 -18.15
CA ASP A 243 -16.22 -2.05 -18.93
C ASP A 243 -16.22 -1.70 -20.42
N VAL A 244 -15.07 -1.88 -21.07
CA VAL A 244 -14.91 -1.67 -22.51
C VAL A 244 -14.66 -3.02 -23.16
N ALA A 245 -15.41 -3.32 -24.21
CA ALA A 245 -15.15 -4.51 -25.01
C ALA A 245 -13.78 -4.40 -25.69
N LEU A 246 -13.06 -5.52 -25.77
CA LEU A 246 -11.78 -5.61 -26.47
C LEU A 246 -11.99 -5.43 -27.97
N ASP A 247 -11.96 -4.18 -28.41
CA ASP A 247 -12.18 -3.71 -29.76
C ASP A 247 -11.43 -2.39 -29.96
N GLU A 248 -10.60 -2.31 -31.00
CA GLU A 248 -9.70 -1.18 -31.22
C GLU A 248 -10.46 0.15 -31.31
N ASN A 249 -11.55 0.17 -32.08
CA ASN A 249 -12.31 1.39 -32.31
C ASN A 249 -12.99 1.86 -31.01
N ARG A 250 -13.60 0.95 -30.24
CA ARG A 250 -14.20 1.30 -28.94
C ARG A 250 -13.17 1.84 -27.95
N MET A 251 -12.00 1.20 -27.87
CA MET A 251 -10.92 1.66 -27.00
C MET A 251 -10.40 3.04 -27.44
N ALA A 252 -10.19 3.24 -28.74
CA ALA A 252 -9.79 4.52 -29.33
C ALA A 252 -10.80 5.64 -29.01
N GLU A 253 -12.10 5.39 -29.15
CA GLU A 253 -13.17 6.34 -28.82
C GLU A 253 -13.15 6.79 -27.35
N GLN A 254 -12.77 5.92 -26.41
CA GLN A 254 -12.58 6.31 -25.01
C GLN A 254 -11.39 7.26 -24.86
N LEU A 255 -10.24 6.86 -25.39
CA LEU A 255 -8.98 7.59 -25.25
C LEU A 255 -9.04 8.97 -25.89
N LEU A 256 -9.59 9.06 -27.11
CA LEU A 256 -9.74 10.32 -27.84
C LEU A 256 -10.77 11.27 -27.19
N ALA A 257 -11.63 10.75 -26.32
CA ALA A 257 -12.51 11.56 -25.49
C ALA A 257 -11.91 11.91 -24.11
N GLY A 258 -10.61 11.68 -23.91
CA GLY A 258 -9.89 11.97 -22.67
C GLY A 258 -10.18 10.99 -21.54
N ARG A 259 -10.69 9.80 -21.84
CA ARG A 259 -10.98 8.74 -20.86
C ARG A 259 -9.87 7.69 -20.89
N PRO A 260 -8.91 7.71 -19.94
CA PRO A 260 -7.85 6.71 -19.90
C PRO A 260 -8.43 5.33 -19.61
N LEU A 261 -7.69 4.30 -20.03
CA LEU A 261 -8.07 2.91 -19.80
C LEU A 261 -7.11 2.25 -18.81
N ILE A 262 -7.63 1.33 -17.99
CA ILE A 262 -6.80 0.34 -17.28
C ILE A 262 -7.11 -1.03 -17.86
N CYS A 263 -6.07 -1.81 -18.14
CA CYS A 263 -6.19 -3.20 -18.57
C CYS A 263 -5.57 -4.13 -17.52
N ILE A 264 -6.21 -5.28 -17.29
CA ILE A 264 -5.55 -6.44 -16.67
C ILE A 264 -5.03 -7.32 -17.80
N LEU A 265 -3.74 -7.62 -17.76
CA LEU A 265 -3.07 -8.57 -18.64
C LEU A 265 -2.86 -9.88 -17.89
N GLY A 266 -3.02 -11.01 -18.58
CA GLY A 266 -2.59 -12.33 -18.13
C GLY A 266 -1.17 -12.66 -18.58
N PRO A 267 -0.72 -13.91 -18.35
CA PRO A 267 0.60 -14.38 -18.74
C PRO A 267 0.84 -14.20 -20.24
N GLY A 268 1.95 -13.56 -20.60
CA GLY A 268 2.25 -13.19 -21.97
C GLY A 268 3.44 -12.24 -22.07
N ARG A 269 3.34 -11.27 -22.97
CA ARG A 269 4.47 -10.39 -23.32
C ARG A 269 4.87 -9.42 -22.20
N PHE A 270 3.92 -9.05 -21.35
CA PHE A 270 4.11 -8.05 -20.31
C PHE A 270 4.50 -8.65 -18.95
N THR A 271 4.12 -9.89 -18.70
CA THR A 271 4.22 -10.52 -17.38
C THR A 271 4.04 -12.03 -17.49
N ASP A 272 4.60 -12.79 -16.57
CA ASP A 272 4.34 -14.23 -16.43
C ASP A 272 3.06 -14.52 -15.61
N ASN A 273 2.46 -13.49 -14.99
CA ASN A 273 1.28 -13.58 -14.11
C ASN A 273 0.22 -12.54 -14.53
N GLY A 274 -0.64 -12.10 -13.60
CA GLY A 274 -1.53 -10.97 -13.81
C GLY A 274 -0.76 -9.63 -13.69
N HIS A 275 -1.05 -8.66 -14.55
CA HIS A 275 -0.45 -7.31 -14.49
C HIS A 275 -1.42 -6.21 -14.92
N PHE A 276 -1.46 -5.12 -14.18
CA PHE A 276 -2.26 -3.94 -14.54
C PHE A 276 -1.39 -2.91 -15.27
N ILE A 277 -1.91 -2.37 -16.37
CA ILE A 277 -1.30 -1.28 -17.12
C ILE A 277 -2.32 -0.18 -17.39
N VAL A 278 -1.85 1.03 -17.68
CA VAL A 278 -2.71 2.15 -18.08
C VAL A 278 -2.48 2.45 -19.56
N ILE A 279 -3.55 2.55 -20.34
CA ILE A 279 -3.51 3.07 -21.70
C ILE A 279 -3.95 4.53 -21.65
N THR A 280 -3.09 5.43 -22.09
CA THR A 280 -3.23 6.88 -21.90
C THR A 280 -3.57 7.63 -23.17
N GLY A 281 -3.33 7.01 -24.33
CA GLY A 281 -3.60 7.63 -25.63
C GLY A 281 -3.70 6.63 -26.77
N TYR A 282 -4.23 7.11 -27.89
CA TYR A 282 -4.29 6.41 -29.16
C TYR A 282 -3.84 7.36 -30.27
N GLU A 283 -2.75 7.01 -30.93
CA GLU A 283 -2.02 7.88 -31.85
C GLU A 283 -1.75 7.17 -33.18
N ASP A 284 -1.18 7.88 -34.15
CA ASP A 284 -0.77 7.33 -35.46
C ASP A 284 -1.89 6.57 -36.21
N TYR A 285 -3.14 6.98 -36.00
CA TYR A 285 -4.32 6.33 -36.55
C TYR A 285 -4.81 6.95 -37.85
N GLU A 286 -5.57 6.15 -38.60
CA GLU A 286 -6.34 6.59 -39.75
C GLU A 286 -7.84 6.58 -39.41
N MET A 287 -8.62 7.39 -40.12
CA MET A 287 -10.07 7.39 -40.01
C MET A 287 -10.69 7.03 -41.36
N VAL A 288 -11.33 5.87 -41.43
CA VAL A 288 -12.00 5.37 -42.63
C VAL A 288 -13.46 5.11 -42.30
N ASP A 289 -14.38 5.82 -42.97
CA ASP A 289 -15.83 5.71 -42.77
C ASP A 289 -16.28 5.87 -41.30
N GLY A 290 -15.58 6.71 -40.53
CA GLY A 290 -15.88 6.97 -39.12
C GLY A 290 -15.32 5.93 -38.15
N ILE A 291 -14.46 5.02 -38.61
CA ILE A 291 -13.81 3.99 -37.81
C ILE A 291 -12.31 4.29 -37.71
N TYR A 292 -11.78 4.25 -36.49
CA TYR A 292 -10.36 4.37 -36.19
C TYR A 292 -9.62 3.08 -36.57
N THR A 293 -8.58 3.17 -37.39
CA THR A 293 -7.80 2.02 -37.87
C THR A 293 -6.30 2.27 -37.80
N ASN A 294 -5.52 1.19 -37.73
CA ASN A 294 -4.05 1.20 -37.82
C ASN A 294 -3.31 2.01 -36.73
N GLY A 295 -4.01 2.46 -35.70
CA GLY A 295 -3.40 3.29 -34.66
C GLY A 295 -2.58 2.50 -33.65
N LYS A 296 -2.00 3.27 -32.75
CA LYS A 296 -1.03 2.82 -31.76
C LYS A 296 -1.42 3.34 -30.39
N PHE A 297 -1.56 2.41 -29.45
CA PHE A 297 -1.81 2.69 -28.05
C PHE A 297 -0.54 3.15 -27.35
N VAL A 298 -0.66 4.25 -26.60
CA VAL A 298 0.36 4.74 -25.67
C VAL A 298 0.06 4.13 -24.30
N ILE A 299 1.06 3.46 -23.71
CA ILE A 299 0.90 2.67 -22.48
C ILE A 299 1.82 3.28 -21.41
N ASN A 300 1.28 3.49 -20.22
CA ASN A 300 2.08 3.66 -19.00
C ASN A 300 2.05 2.33 -18.24
N ASP A 301 3.14 1.59 -18.33
CA ASP A 301 3.33 0.36 -17.57
C ASP A 301 3.99 0.71 -16.22
N PRO A 302 3.32 0.43 -15.07
CA PRO A 302 3.84 0.81 -13.76
C PRO A 302 5.09 0.04 -13.35
N ASN A 303 5.46 -1.02 -14.09
CA ASN A 303 6.59 -1.88 -13.76
C ASN A 303 7.65 -1.93 -14.88
N CYS A 304 7.45 -1.31 -16.04
CA CYS A 304 8.37 -1.42 -17.17
C CYS A 304 8.53 -0.13 -17.97
N VAL A 305 9.73 0.46 -17.91
CA VAL A 305 10.12 1.65 -18.68
C VAL A 305 9.99 1.38 -20.17
N LYS A 306 10.62 0.31 -20.66
CA LYS A 306 10.65 -0.06 -22.08
C LYS A 306 9.27 -0.27 -22.71
N ASN A 307 8.31 -0.83 -21.96
CA ASN A 307 6.94 -0.98 -22.46
C ASN A 307 6.26 0.37 -22.65
N SER A 308 6.67 1.38 -21.88
CA SER A 308 6.09 2.72 -21.87
C SER A 308 6.75 3.67 -22.89
N GLU A 309 7.97 3.40 -23.31
CA GLU A 309 8.70 4.21 -24.31
C GLU A 309 8.29 3.96 -25.76
N ARG A 310 7.49 2.91 -26.01
CA ARG A 310 6.99 2.57 -27.35
C ARG A 310 5.47 2.57 -27.39
N LYS A 311 4.95 2.74 -28.60
CA LYS A 311 3.52 2.60 -28.89
C LYS A 311 3.21 1.18 -29.39
N TRP A 312 1.98 0.74 -29.19
CA TRP A 312 1.57 -0.65 -29.41
C TRP A 312 0.36 -0.75 -30.34
N SER A 313 0.41 -1.60 -31.37
CA SER A 313 -0.83 -2.01 -32.05
C SER A 313 -1.58 -3.00 -31.18
N LEU A 314 -2.92 -2.97 -31.23
CA LEU A 314 -3.76 -3.90 -30.47
C LEU A 314 -3.37 -5.36 -30.73
N SER A 315 -3.09 -5.70 -31.99
CA SER A 315 -2.70 -7.05 -32.41
C SER A 315 -1.43 -7.60 -31.75
N GLU A 316 -0.57 -6.74 -31.21
CA GLU A 316 0.68 -7.14 -30.55
C GLU A 316 0.47 -7.72 -29.14
N PHE A 317 -0.64 -7.35 -28.48
CA PHE A 317 -0.89 -7.67 -27.06
C PHE A 317 -2.34 -8.02 -26.71
N GLN A 318 -3.29 -7.95 -27.65
CA GLN A 318 -4.70 -8.26 -27.39
C GLN A 318 -4.96 -9.64 -26.80
N ASN A 319 -4.11 -10.62 -27.12
CA ASN A 319 -4.24 -11.98 -26.59
C ASN A 319 -3.89 -12.07 -25.09
N ASP A 320 -3.17 -11.09 -24.57
CA ASP A 320 -2.77 -11.02 -23.17
C ASP A 320 -3.84 -10.29 -22.35
N ILE A 321 -4.77 -9.54 -22.98
CA ILE A 321 -5.78 -8.74 -22.27
C ILE A 321 -6.90 -9.62 -21.71
N GLY A 322 -7.10 -9.54 -20.40
CA GLY A 322 -8.24 -10.15 -19.70
C GLY A 322 -9.47 -9.25 -19.65
N ALA A 323 -9.29 -7.97 -19.30
CA ALA A 323 -10.37 -6.99 -19.21
C ALA A 323 -9.85 -5.55 -19.36
N VAL A 324 -10.76 -4.64 -19.73
CA VAL A 324 -10.48 -3.22 -20.00
C VAL A 324 -11.54 -2.36 -19.32
N TRP A 325 -11.11 -1.33 -18.59
CA TRP A 325 -11.97 -0.33 -17.94
C TRP A 325 -11.65 1.07 -18.43
N ALA A 326 -12.66 1.84 -18.81
CA ALA A 326 -12.53 3.27 -19.09
C ALA A 326 -12.98 4.11 -17.90
N TYR A 327 -12.28 5.23 -17.66
CA TYR A 327 -12.54 6.09 -16.51
C TYR A 327 -12.92 7.51 -16.91
N THR A 328 -13.85 8.09 -16.17
CA THR A 328 -14.29 9.48 -16.32
C THR A 328 -14.76 10.05 -14.98
N LEU A 329 -14.98 11.36 -14.92
CA LEU A 329 -15.73 11.97 -13.83
C LEU A 329 -17.24 11.70 -13.98
N PRO A 330 -18.02 11.67 -12.87
CA PRO A 330 -19.48 11.48 -12.85
C PRO A 330 -20.31 12.46 -13.67
#